data_AF-A0A941AGK2-F1
#
_entry.id   AF-A0A941AGK2-F1
#
_cell.length_a   1.000
_cell.length_b   1.000
_cell.length_c   1.000
_cell.angle_alpha   90.00
_cell.angle_beta   90.00
_cell.angle_gamma   90.00
#
_symmetry.space_group_name_H-M   'P 1'
#
loop_
_entity.id
_entity.type
_entity.pdbx_description
1 polymer ?
#
loop_
_entity_poly.entity_id
_entity_poly.type
_entity_poly.pdbx_seq_one_letter_code
_entity_poly.pdbx_strand_id
1 'polypeptide(L)'
;KPVVEVKSRRVGGATYQVPIEIRPERRQSLSIRWLVGYARERAEKTMVQRLSGELLDAYNNRGNTFKKKEDTHKMAEANKAFAHYRW
;
A
#
# COMPACT_ATOMS: atom_id res chain seq x y z
N LYS A 1 0.19 3.31 7.85
CA LYS A 1 0.63 1.89 7.71
C LYS A 1 -0.50 1.07 7.09
N PRO A 2 -0.26 0.27 6.03
CA PRO A 2 -1.26 -0.62 5.44
C PRO A 2 -1.53 -1.79 6.38
N VAL A 3 -2.79 -2.21 6.53
CA VAL A 3 -3.17 -3.35 7.40
C VAL A 3 -3.38 -4.62 6.58
N VAL A 4 -3.88 -4.47 5.36
CA VAL A 4 -4.17 -5.55 4.43
C VAL A 4 -3.40 -5.35 3.14
N GLU A 5 -2.93 -6.44 2.55
CA GLU A 5 -2.42 -6.48 1.17
C GLU A 5 -3.25 -7.47 0.37
N VAL A 6 -3.27 -7.30 -0.94
CA VAL A 6 -3.94 -8.22 -1.86
C VAL A 6 -2.86 -9.01 -2.59
N LYS A 7 -2.96 -10.35 -2.56
CA LYS A 7 -2.06 -11.24 -3.29
C LYS A 7 -2.81 -12.02 -4.36
N SER A 8 -2.18 -12.15 -5.53
CA SER A 8 -2.66 -13.04 -6.59
C SER A 8 -2.49 -14.50 -6.16
N ARG A 9 -3.57 -15.27 -6.21
CA ARG A 9 -3.57 -16.72 -5.97
C ARG A 9 -4.34 -17.44 -7.06
N ARG A 10 -3.83 -18.59 -7.52
CA ARG A 10 -4.51 -19.43 -8.51
C ARG A 10 -5.31 -20.52 -7.82
N VAL A 11 -6.61 -20.60 -8.12
CA VAL A 11 -7.55 -21.60 -7.57
C VAL A 11 -8.46 -22.07 -8.70
N GLY A 12 -8.61 -23.39 -8.87
CA GLY A 12 -9.55 -23.96 -9.86
C GLY A 12 -9.31 -23.50 -11.31
N GLY A 13 -8.07 -23.16 -11.67
CA GLY A 13 -7.71 -22.71 -13.02
C GLY A 13 -7.72 -21.18 -13.22
N ALA A 14 -8.43 -20.41 -12.38
CA ALA A 14 -8.49 -18.95 -12.43
C ALA A 14 -7.58 -18.27 -11.39
N THR A 15 -7.20 -17.00 -11.63
CA THR A 15 -6.37 -16.20 -10.71
C THR A 15 -7.25 -15.20 -9.97
N TYR A 16 -7.27 -15.29 -8.64
CA TYR A 16 -8.03 -14.41 -7.75
C TYR A 16 -7.11 -13.48 -6.97
N GLN A 17 -7.64 -12.32 -6.66
CA GLN A 17 -7.03 -11.34 -5.77
C GLN A 17 -7.49 -11.63 -4.34
N VAL A 18 -6.62 -12.21 -3.51
CA VAL A 18 -6.94 -12.66 -2.16
C VAL A 18 -6.43 -11.63 -1.14
N PRO A 19 -7.32 -11.02 -0.32
CA PRO A 19 -6.90 -10.11 0.74
C PRO A 19 -6.27 -10.89 1.91
N ILE A 20 -5.13 -10.42 2.39
CA ILE A 20 -4.35 -11.03 3.46
C ILE A 20 -3.91 -9.94 4.46
N GLU A 21 -3.97 -10.26 5.74
CA GLU A 21 -3.50 -9.37 6.80
C GLU A 21 -1.96 -9.33 6.85
N ILE A 22 -1.41 -8.12 6.97
CA ILE A 22 0.03 -7.90 6.96
C ILE A 22 0.58 -7.94 8.38
N ARG A 23 1.61 -8.75 8.60
CA ARG A 23 2.36 -8.79 9.87
C ARG A 23 2.95 -7.42 10.23
N PRO A 24 2.99 -7.02 11.52
CA PRO A 24 3.44 -5.70 11.97
C PRO A 24 4.77 -5.20 11.38
N GLU A 25 5.80 -6.04 11.37
CA GLU A 25 7.14 -5.71 10.83
C GLU A 25 7.09 -5.36 9.34
N ARG A 26 6.30 -6.12 8.58
CA ARG A 26 6.10 -5.90 7.15
C ARG A 26 5.28 -4.63 6.88
N ARG A 27 4.32 -4.29 7.75
CA ARG A 27 3.55 -3.03 7.62
C ARG A 27 4.46 -1.80 7.65
N GLN A 28 5.44 -1.80 8.55
CA GLN A 28 6.41 -0.70 8.66
C GLN A 28 7.31 -0.64 7.43
N SER A 29 7.89 -1.78 7.04
CA SER A 29 8.75 -1.87 5.86
C SER A 29 8.06 -1.42 4.57
N LEU A 30 6.81 -1.85 4.35
CA LEU A 30 6.01 -1.44 3.19
C LEU A 30 5.70 0.06 3.20
N SER A 31 5.37 0.61 4.38
CA SER A 31 5.06 2.04 4.51
C SER A 31 6.27 2.90 4.14
N ILE A 32 7.46 2.55 4.64
CA ILE A 32 8.71 3.26 4.33
C ILE A 32 9.04 3.12 2.84
N ARG A 33 8.90 1.92 2.27
CA ARG A 33 9.16 1.68 0.85
C ARG A 33 8.27 2.53 -0.05
N TRP A 34 6.98 2.63 0.23
CA TRP A 34 6.07 3.47 -0.54
C TRP A 34 6.44 4.95 -0.41
N LEU A 35 6.72 5.42 0.80
CA LEU A 35 7.08 6.80 1.05
C LEU A 35 8.34 7.21 0.28
N VAL A 36 9.39 6.39 0.31
CA VAL A 36 10.63 6.66 -0.43
C VAL A 36 10.41 6.56 -1.94
N GLY A 37 9.60 5.60 -2.41
CA GLY A 37 9.26 5.45 -3.83
C GLY A 37 8.55 6.67 -4.38
N TYR A 38 7.46 7.09 -3.74
CA TYR A 38 6.68 8.26 -4.18
C TYR A 38 7.45 9.56 -3.98
N ALA A 39 8.25 9.70 -2.91
CA ALA A 39 9.13 10.86 -2.75
C ALA A 39 10.09 11.00 -3.93
N ARG A 40 10.63 9.91 -4.50
CA ARG A 40 11.54 10.00 -5.66
C ARG A 40 10.86 10.52 -6.93
N GLU A 41 9.59 10.22 -7.11
CA GLU A 41 8.78 10.62 -8.27
C GLU A 41 8.36 12.10 -8.25
N ARG A 42 8.53 12.78 -7.11
CA ARG A 42 8.16 14.20 -7.00
C ARG A 42 9.13 15.13 -7.74
N ALA A 43 8.63 16.31 -8.12
CA ALA A 43 9.34 17.28 -8.95
C ALA A 43 10.27 18.24 -8.18
N GLU A 44 10.36 18.16 -6.83
CA GLU A 44 11.24 19.08 -6.08
C GLU A 44 12.74 18.86 -6.39
N LYS A 45 13.59 19.85 -6.07
CA LYS A 45 15.01 19.85 -6.45
C LYS A 45 15.86 18.84 -5.67
N THR A 46 15.63 18.72 -4.36
CA THR A 46 16.46 17.86 -3.49
C THR A 46 15.63 16.74 -2.87
N MET A 47 16.25 15.57 -2.64
CA MET A 47 15.57 14.44 -2.01
C MET A 47 15.04 14.78 -0.61
N VAL A 48 15.73 15.67 0.12
CA VAL A 48 15.29 16.17 1.43
C VAL A 48 13.95 16.89 1.29
N GLN A 49 13.83 17.81 0.33
CA GLN A 49 12.58 18.53 0.05
C GLN A 49 11.47 17.56 -0.37
N ARG A 50 11.76 16.65 -1.31
CA ARG A 50 10.78 15.64 -1.76
C ARG A 50 10.26 14.79 -0.60
N LEU A 51 11.16 14.27 0.22
CA LEU A 51 10.80 13.40 1.34
C LEU A 51 10.01 14.17 2.40
N SER A 52 10.44 15.38 2.75
CA SER A 52 9.72 16.23 3.71
C SER A 52 8.31 16.59 3.23
N GLY A 53 8.16 16.93 1.93
CA GLY A 53 6.87 17.22 1.32
C GLY A 53 5.94 16.01 1.33
N GLU A 54 6.44 14.83 0.93
CA GLU A 54 5.64 13.60 0.96
C GLU A 54 5.26 13.19 2.40
N LEU A 55 6.13 13.41 3.39
CA LEU A 55 5.85 13.15 4.80
C LEU A 55 4.76 14.08 5.34
N LEU A 56 4.83 15.37 5.01
CA LEU A 56 3.84 16.37 5.38
C LEU A 56 2.48 16.09 4.72
N ASP A 57 2.47 15.73 3.44
CA ASP A 57 1.27 15.36 2.71
C ASP A 57 0.65 14.10 3.33
N ALA A 58 1.45 13.07 3.58
CA ALA A 58 0.98 11.82 4.20
C ALA A 58 0.44 12.04 5.62
N TYR A 59 1.04 12.95 6.40
CA TYR A 59 0.54 13.35 7.73
C TYR A 59 -0.84 14.01 7.62
N ASN A 60 -1.05 14.85 6.60
CA ASN A 60 -2.33 15.49 6.31
C ASN A 60 -3.32 14.59 5.57
N ASN A 61 -3.10 13.27 5.53
CA ASN A 61 -3.91 12.29 4.79
C ASN A 61 -4.05 12.60 3.29
N ARG A 62 -3.00 13.16 2.69
CA ARG A 62 -2.90 13.53 1.27
C ARG A 62 -1.66 12.90 0.64
N GLY A 63 -1.49 13.12 -0.65
CA GLY A 63 -0.34 12.62 -1.41
C GLY A 63 -0.48 11.18 -1.89
N ASN A 64 0.47 10.78 -2.74
CA ASN A 64 0.44 9.50 -3.44
C ASN A 64 0.63 8.33 -2.48
N THR A 65 1.45 8.50 -1.45
CA THR A 65 1.67 7.48 -0.41
C THR A 65 0.38 7.15 0.35
N PHE A 66 -0.41 8.17 0.72
CA PHE A 66 -1.68 7.96 1.41
C PHE A 66 -2.71 7.34 0.47
N LYS A 67 -2.82 7.86 -0.76
CA LYS A 67 -3.71 7.30 -1.79
C LYS A 67 -3.44 5.82 -2.05
N LYS A 68 -2.17 5.42 -2.17
CA LYS A 68 -1.80 4.00 -2.34
C LYS A 68 -2.28 3.11 -1.19
N LYS A 69 -2.18 3.59 0.04
CA LYS A 69 -2.70 2.88 1.22
C LYS A 69 -4.22 2.73 1.13
N GLU A 70 -4.93 3.78 0.76
CA GLU A 70 -6.39 3.78 0.64
C GLU A 70 -6.88 2.86 -0.49
N ASP A 71 -6.27 2.97 -1.67
CA ASP A 71 -6.57 2.12 -2.83
C ASP A 71 -6.34 0.63 -2.51
N THR A 72 -5.28 0.31 -1.76
CA THR A 72 -5.02 -1.06 -1.31
C THR A 72 -6.10 -1.56 -0.35
N HIS A 73 -6.60 -0.69 0.54
CA HIS A 73 -7.70 -1.02 1.45
C HIS A 73 -9.01 -1.25 0.71
N LYS A 74 -9.36 -0.35 -0.23
CA LYS A 74 -10.55 -0.48 -1.07
C LYS A 74 -10.52 -1.75 -1.92
N MET A 75 -9.36 -2.06 -2.52
CA MET A 75 -9.17 -3.29 -3.28
C MET A 75 -9.35 -4.55 -2.42
N ALA A 76 -8.82 -4.53 -1.20
CA ALA A 76 -8.97 -5.64 -0.27
C ALA A 76 -10.43 -5.81 0.19
N GLU A 77 -11.15 -4.71 0.40
CA GLU A 77 -12.57 -4.73 0.77
C GLU A 77 -13.45 -5.23 -0.37
N ALA A 78 -13.21 -4.79 -1.60
CA ALA A 78 -13.90 -5.28 -2.79
C ALA A 78 -13.74 -6.79 -3.00
N ASN A 79 -12.58 -7.35 -2.61
CA ASN A 79 -12.26 -8.77 -2.72
C ASN A 79 -12.45 -9.55 -1.41
N LYS A 80 -13.14 -8.98 -0.41
CA LYS A 80 -13.36 -9.61 0.90
C LYS A 80 -14.00 -10.99 0.80
N ALA A 81 -14.82 -11.23 -0.22
CA ALA A 81 -15.42 -12.53 -0.50
C ALA A 81 -14.37 -13.64 -0.66
N PHE A 82 -13.17 -13.34 -1.20
CA PHE A 82 -12.11 -14.32 -1.46
C PHE A 82 -11.16 -14.54 -0.27
N ALA A 83 -11.40 -13.92 0.89
CA ALA A 83 -10.55 -14.05 2.07
C ALA A 83 -10.40 -15.50 2.56
N HIS A 84 -11.35 -16.38 2.24
CA HIS A 84 -11.31 -17.80 2.57
C HIS A 84 -10.23 -18.58 1.78
N TYR A 85 -9.70 -18.04 0.68
CA TYR A 85 -8.60 -18.62 -0.06
C TYR A 85 -7.21 -18.24 0.50
N ARG A 86 -7.12 -17.72 1.72
CA ARG A 86 -5.84 -17.31 2.33
C ARG A 86 -4.91 -18.47 2.70
N TRP A 87 -5.44 -19.69 2.80
CA TRP A 87 -4.74 -20.93 3.18
C TRP A 87 -4.53 -21.81 1.97
#